data_AF-A0A352EDQ4-F1
#
_entry.id   AF-A0A352EDQ4-F1
#
_cell.length_a   1.000
_cell.length_b   1.000
_cell.length_c   1.000
_cell.angle_alpha   90.00
_cell.angle_beta   90.00
_cell.angle_gamma   90.00
#
_symmetry.space_group_name_H-M   'P 1'
#
loop_
_entity.id
_entity.type
_entity.pdbx_description
1 polymer ?
#
loop_
_entity_poly.entity_id
_entity_poly.type
_entity_poly.pdbx_seq_one_letter_code
_entity_poly.pdbx_strand_id
1 'polypeptide(L)'
;MKRLILLLVVILSFSSCEEEATQYFVKIKVTNEDGVPVQNAAVKMFTPVPGSVEWYSFTNTAGEVVFKSGFEAYQDIKAWKMVYEGCNYVRLVRGETIAVNVVLYPIGDPNGCVE
;
A
#
# COMPACT_ATOMS: atom_id res chain seq x y z
N MET A 1 20.31 -44.32 -21.95
CA MET A 1 19.81 -43.70 -20.70
C MET A 1 20.52 -42.39 -20.34
N LYS A 2 21.87 -42.30 -20.36
CA LYS A 2 22.61 -41.04 -20.09
C LYS A 2 22.22 -39.84 -20.99
N ARG A 3 21.93 -40.07 -22.27
CA ARG A 3 21.51 -39.01 -23.22
C ARG A 3 20.12 -38.43 -22.91
N LEU A 4 19.23 -39.20 -22.28
CA LEU A 4 17.88 -38.76 -21.93
C LEU A 4 17.89 -37.81 -20.72
N ILE A 5 18.77 -38.09 -19.75
CA ILE A 5 18.97 -37.28 -18.55
C ILE A 5 19.50 -35.89 -18.93
N LEU A 6 20.40 -35.82 -19.92
CA LEU A 6 21.00 -34.56 -20.37
C LEU A 6 19.98 -33.62 -21.04
N LEU A 7 19.02 -34.17 -21.77
CA LEU A 7 17.91 -33.42 -22.38
C LEU A 7 16.95 -32.85 -21.32
N LEU A 8 16.69 -33.61 -20.26
CA LEU A 8 15.81 -33.17 -19.16
C LEU A 8 16.40 -31.96 -18.40
N VAL A 9 17.72 -31.95 -18.20
CA VAL A 9 18.42 -30.86 -17.51
C VAL A 9 18.40 -29.58 -18.33
N VAL A 10 18.54 -29.66 -19.66
CA VAL A 10 18.52 -28.47 -20.55
C VAL A 10 17.12 -27.84 -20.61
N ILE A 11 16.05 -28.64 -20.56
CA ILE A 11 14.67 -28.13 -20.62
C ILE A 11 14.29 -27.38 -19.33
N LEU A 12 14.77 -27.85 -18.17
CA LEU A 12 14.52 -27.22 -16.87
C LEU A 12 15.22 -25.85 -16.72
N SER A 13 16.29 -25.59 -17.46
CA SER A 13 17.05 -24.33 -17.40
C SER A 13 16.32 -23.12 -17.99
N PHE A 14 15.31 -23.33 -18.85
CA PHE A 14 14.59 -22.24 -19.52
C PHE A 14 13.29 -21.82 -18.82
N SER A 15 12.92 -22.48 -17.72
CA SER A 15 11.65 -22.24 -17.03
C SER A 15 11.73 -21.19 -15.92
N SER A 16 12.92 -20.69 -15.58
CA SER A 16 13.13 -19.81 -14.41
C SER A 16 13.31 -18.33 -14.79
N CYS A 17 12.55 -17.85 -15.77
CA CYS A 17 12.43 -16.41 -16.01
C CYS A 17 11.27 -15.90 -15.14
N GLU A 18 11.58 -15.38 -13.96
CA GLU A 18 10.61 -14.67 -13.12
C GLU A 18 10.48 -13.24 -13.67
N GLU A 19 9.28 -12.82 -14.08
CA GLU A 19 9.07 -11.44 -14.54
C GLU A 19 9.31 -10.49 -13.37
N GLU A 20 10.22 -9.52 -13.54
CA GLU A 20 10.44 -8.50 -12.52
C GLU A 20 9.16 -7.70 -12.28
N ALA A 21 8.77 -7.60 -11.00
CA ALA A 21 7.62 -6.80 -10.63
C ALA A 21 7.82 -5.33 -11.02
N THR A 22 6.91 -4.78 -11.82
CA THR A 22 6.99 -3.41 -12.34
C THR A 22 6.25 -2.38 -11.48
N GLN A 23 5.64 -2.82 -10.38
CA GLN A 23 4.64 -2.05 -9.63
C GLN A 23 4.91 -2.06 -8.14
N TYR A 24 4.35 -1.06 -7.47
CA TYR A 24 4.45 -0.84 -6.03
C TYR A 24 3.03 -0.83 -5.47
N PHE A 25 2.80 -1.58 -4.39
CA PHE A 25 1.47 -1.72 -3.81
C PHE A 25 1.50 -1.30 -2.34
N VAL A 26 0.47 -0.56 -1.92
CA VAL A 26 0.25 -0.22 -0.52
C VAL A 26 -1.14 -0.66 -0.13
N LYS A 27 -1.23 -1.52 0.89
CA LYS A 27 -2.48 -1.85 1.56
C LYS A 27 -2.59 -0.99 2.81
N ILE A 28 -3.58 -0.11 2.84
CA ILE A 28 -3.87 0.75 3.99
C ILE A 28 -5.06 0.18 4.71
N LYS A 29 -4.91 -0.06 6.02
CA LYS A 29 -6.00 -0.40 6.93
C LYS A 29 -6.30 0.80 7.81
N VAL A 30 -7.57 1.17 7.91
CA VAL A 30 -8.04 2.27 8.75
C VAL A 30 -8.80 1.68 9.93
N THR A 31 -8.41 2.08 11.14
CA THR A 31 -9.00 1.61 12.41
C THR A 31 -9.34 2.79 13.30
N ASN A 32 -10.26 2.59 14.26
CA ASN A 32 -10.39 3.49 15.40
C ASN A 32 -9.35 3.12 16.48
N GLU A 33 -9.36 3.85 17.60
CA GLU A 33 -8.45 3.64 18.74
C GLU A 33 -8.53 2.22 19.33
N ASP A 34 -9.70 1.58 19.27
CA ASP A 34 -9.90 0.19 19.74
C ASP A 34 -9.43 -0.87 18.73
N GLY A 35 -8.90 -0.46 17.57
CA GLY A 35 -8.50 -1.37 16.49
C GLY A 35 -9.67 -1.89 15.64
N VAL A 36 -10.89 -1.37 15.83
CA VAL A 36 -12.07 -1.72 15.03
C VAL A 36 -11.92 -1.13 13.61
N PRO A 37 -12.07 -1.95 12.56
CA PRO A 37 -11.98 -1.45 11.19
C PRO A 37 -13.02 -0.38 10.87
N VAL A 38 -12.56 0.72 10.24
CA VAL A 38 -13.43 1.82 9.83
C VAL A 38 -13.75 1.67 8.35
N GLN A 39 -14.96 1.23 8.05
CA GLN A 39 -15.46 1.15 6.68
C GLN A 39 -15.82 2.53 6.11
N ASN A 40 -15.69 2.68 4.78
CA ASN A 40 -16.02 3.91 4.07
C ASN A 40 -15.36 5.16 4.70
N ALA A 41 -14.10 5.03 5.13
CA ALA A 41 -13.23 6.15 5.45
C ALA A 41 -12.59 6.62 4.15
N ALA A 42 -12.53 7.94 3.94
CA ALA A 42 -11.80 8.51 2.83
C ALA A 42 -10.30 8.37 3.10
N VAL A 43 -9.54 7.98 2.09
CA VAL A 43 -8.09 7.82 2.18
C VAL A 43 -7.44 8.53 0.99
N LYS A 44 -6.46 9.37 1.30
CA LYS A 44 -5.58 10.05 0.35
C LYS A 44 -4.16 9.54 0.54
N MET A 45 -3.53 9.09 -0.54
CA MET A 45 -2.09 8.84 -0.59
C MET A 45 -1.46 9.88 -1.53
N PHE A 46 -0.41 10.57 -1.09
CA PHE A 46 0.16 11.70 -1.83
C PHE A 46 1.59 12.01 -1.40
N THR A 47 2.32 12.72 -2.26
CA THR A 47 3.61 13.31 -1.90
C THR A 47 3.36 14.75 -1.42
N PRO A 48 3.95 15.21 -0.30
CA PRO A 48 3.73 16.57 0.23
C PRO A 48 4.47 17.65 -0.60
N VAL A 49 4.32 17.60 -1.91
CA VAL A 49 4.89 18.53 -2.89
C VAL A 49 3.75 19.01 -3.78
N PRO A 50 3.53 20.34 -3.91
CA PRO A 50 2.49 20.89 -4.77
C PRO A 50 2.57 20.36 -6.21
N GLY A 51 1.43 19.95 -6.76
CA GLY A 51 1.33 19.42 -8.13
C GLY A 51 1.81 17.98 -8.30
N SER A 52 2.14 17.27 -7.22
CA SER A 52 2.48 15.85 -7.27
C SER A 52 1.24 14.96 -7.47
N VAL A 53 1.48 13.68 -7.76
CA VAL A 53 0.42 12.69 -7.95
C VAL A 53 -0.27 12.40 -6.62
N GLU A 54 -1.60 12.34 -6.65
CA GLU A 54 -2.43 12.00 -5.52
C GLU A 54 -3.39 10.86 -5.89
N TRP A 55 -3.61 9.95 -4.95
CA TRP A 55 -4.59 8.89 -5.07
C TRP A 55 -5.65 9.04 -4.00
N TYR A 56 -6.90 8.81 -4.37
CA TYR A 56 -8.06 8.90 -3.48
C TYR A 56 -8.93 7.66 -3.62
N SER A 57 -9.37 7.12 -2.49
CA SER A 57 -10.37 6.06 -2.48
C SER A 57 -11.02 5.95 -1.09
N PHE A 58 -11.90 4.97 -0.93
CA PHE A 58 -12.60 4.69 0.31
C PHE A 58 -12.32 3.27 0.77
N THR A 59 -12.22 3.07 2.09
CA THR A 59 -12.05 1.74 2.66
C THR A 59 -13.29 0.86 2.46
N ASN A 60 -13.06 -0.43 2.27
CA ASN A 60 -14.10 -1.45 2.22
C ASN A 60 -14.65 -1.81 3.62
N THR A 61 -15.49 -2.85 3.73
CA THR A 61 -16.07 -3.32 5.01
C THR A 61 -15.03 -3.85 6.01
N ALA A 62 -13.84 -4.24 5.56
CA ALA A 62 -12.71 -4.64 6.40
C ALA A 62 -11.82 -3.45 6.81
N GLY A 63 -12.21 -2.22 6.47
CA GLY A 63 -11.42 -1.01 6.71
C GLY A 63 -10.19 -0.91 5.82
N GLU A 64 -10.15 -1.62 4.68
CA GLU A 64 -8.96 -1.69 3.82
C GLU A 64 -9.15 -0.97 2.48
N VAL A 65 -8.05 -0.41 1.97
CA VAL A 65 -7.90 0.10 0.60
C VAL A 65 -6.52 -0.27 0.07
N VAL A 66 -6.40 -0.52 -1.23
CA VAL A 66 -5.11 -0.77 -1.89
C VAL A 66 -4.85 0.28 -2.95
N PHE A 67 -3.69 0.93 -2.87
CA PHE A 67 -3.18 1.80 -3.91
C PHE A 67 -2.04 1.14 -4.69
N LYS A 68 -1.89 1.57 -5.94
CA LYS A 68 -0.85 1.13 -6.86
C LYS A 68 -0.12 2.34 -7.41
N SER A 69 1.21 2.29 -7.35
CA SER A 69 2.10 3.26 -7.99
C SER A 69 2.96 2.58 -9.05
N GLY A 70 3.36 3.35 -10.06
CA GLY A 70 4.34 2.95 -11.09
C GLY A 70 5.79 3.32 -10.75
N PHE A 71 6.03 3.99 -9.62
CA PHE A 71 7.35 4.49 -9.24
C PHE A 71 7.59 4.38 -7.72
N GLU A 72 8.87 4.28 -7.35
CA GLU A 72 9.32 4.34 -5.96
C GLU A 72 9.20 5.77 -5.43
N ALA A 73 8.63 5.93 -4.23
CA ALA A 73 8.50 7.21 -3.56
C ALA A 73 8.22 7.01 -2.07
N TYR A 74 8.42 8.08 -1.30
CA TYR A 74 7.78 8.24 0.00
C TYR A 74 6.42 8.90 -0.21
N GLN A 75 5.39 8.31 0.38
CA GLN A 75 4.02 8.78 0.26
C GLN A 75 3.45 9.02 1.65
N ASP A 76 2.88 10.20 1.85
CA ASP A 76 2.03 10.50 2.99
C ASP A 76 0.65 9.90 2.75
N ILE A 77 0.03 9.48 3.84
CA ILE A 77 -1.29 8.89 3.89
C ILE A 77 -2.10 9.70 4.87
N LYS A 78 -3.24 10.22 4.42
CA LYS A 78 -4.25 10.83 5.26
C LYS A 78 -5.55 10.06 5.13
N ALA A 79 -6.11 9.59 6.23
CA ALA A 79 -7.44 9.00 6.27
C ALA A 79 -8.36 9.85 7.15
N TRP A 80 -9.64 9.96 6.76
CA TRP A 80 -10.62 10.68 7.55
C TRP A 80 -12.03 10.11 7.38
N LYS A 81 -12.85 10.30 8.41
CA LYS A 81 -14.27 10.02 8.38
C LYS A 81 -14.99 10.97 9.33
N MET A 82 -15.87 11.81 8.78
CA MET A 82 -16.57 12.84 9.56
C MET A 82 -15.57 13.72 10.33
N VAL A 83 -15.69 13.81 11.65
CA VAL A 83 -14.84 14.63 12.54
C VAL A 83 -13.61 13.89 13.07
N TYR A 84 -13.19 12.81 12.40
CA TYR A 84 -12.03 12.02 12.76
C TYR A 84 -11.03 11.97 11.61
N GLU A 85 -9.74 12.03 11.94
CA GLU A 85 -8.65 11.89 10.98
C GLU A 85 -7.44 11.17 11.58
N GLY A 86 -6.57 10.70 10.71
CA GLY A 86 -5.28 10.13 11.08
C GLY A 86 -4.34 10.15 9.89
N CYS A 87 -3.05 10.29 10.17
CA CYS A 87 -2.03 10.31 9.14
C CYS A 87 -0.91 9.31 9.43
N ASN A 88 -0.29 8.84 8.36
CA ASN A 88 0.89 7.98 8.40
C ASN A 88 1.69 8.21 7.10
N TYR A 89 2.80 7.53 6.92
CA TYR A 89 3.59 7.58 5.69
C TYR A 89 4.10 6.18 5.33
N VAL A 90 4.53 6.02 4.09
CA VAL A 90 5.07 4.75 3.58
C VAL A 90 6.16 4.98 2.56
N ARG A 91 7.22 4.18 2.63
CA ARG A 91 8.17 4.03 1.54
C ARG A 91 7.72 2.89 0.64
N LEU A 92 7.54 3.18 -0.65
CA LEU A 92 7.17 2.17 -1.64
C LEU A 92 8.38 1.27 -1.96
N VAL A 93 8.17 -0.05 -1.92
CA VAL A 93 9.19 -1.04 -2.29
C VAL A 93 8.69 -1.85 -3.49
N ARG A 94 9.55 -2.02 -4.49
CA ARG A 94 9.18 -2.66 -5.77
C ARG A 94 8.82 -4.12 -5.55
N GLY A 95 7.69 -4.54 -6.11
CA GLY A 95 7.24 -5.94 -6.01
C GLY A 95 6.67 -6.34 -4.66
N GLU A 96 6.68 -5.45 -3.67
CA GLU A 96 6.12 -5.70 -2.36
C GLU A 96 4.75 -5.01 -2.21
N THR A 97 3.87 -5.65 -1.43
CA THR A 97 2.67 -5.01 -0.90
C THR A 97 2.94 -4.60 0.53
N ILE A 98 3.19 -3.30 0.74
CA ILE A 98 3.44 -2.77 2.08
C ILE A 98 2.11 -2.55 2.79
N ALA A 99 1.97 -3.11 3.99
CA ALA A 99 0.80 -2.90 4.84
C ALA A 99 1.03 -1.73 5.80
N VAL A 100 0.09 -0.80 5.84
CA VAL A 100 0.12 0.39 6.71
C VAL A 100 -1.18 0.48 7.49
N ASN A 101 -1.10 0.72 8.79
CA ASN A 101 -2.28 1.04 9.60
C ASN A 101 -2.37 2.54 9.85
N VAL A 102 -3.56 3.10 9.69
CA VAL A 102 -3.90 4.47 10.06
C VAL A 102 -4.99 4.40 11.13
N VAL A 103 -4.71 4.98 12.30
CA VAL A 103 -5.67 5.06 13.40
C VAL A 103 -6.33 6.43 13.34
N LEU A 104 -7.65 6.46 13.34
CA LEU A 104 -8.42 7.70 13.38
C LEU A 104 -8.63 8.17 14.82
N TYR A 105 -8.36 9.44 15.05
CA TYR A 105 -8.64 10.17 16.29
C TYR A 105 -9.55 11.36 15.97
N PRO A 106 -10.24 11.94 16.98
CA PRO A 106 -10.91 13.23 16.82
C PRO A 106 -9.96 14.29 16.21
N ILE A 107 -10.50 15.12 15.32
CA ILE A 107 -9.73 16.26 14.78
C ILE A 107 -9.27 17.16 15.93
N GLY A 108 -7.99 17.52 15.92
CA GLY A 108 -7.34 18.29 16.97
C GLY A 108 -6.53 17.45 17.97
N ASP A 109 -6.75 16.13 18.01
CA ASP A 109 -5.91 15.23 18.81
C ASP A 109 -4.59 14.90 18.08
N PRO A 110 -3.50 14.59 18.80
CA PRO A 110 -2.24 14.17 18.19
C PRO A 110 -2.40 12.86 17.39
N ASN A 111 -2.58 12.97 16.08
CA ASN A 111 -3.00 11.88 15.19
C ASN A 111 -2.03 11.64 14.01
N GLY A 112 -0.85 12.26 14.07
CA GLY A 112 0.18 12.20 13.03
C GLY A 112 -0.08 13.13 11.84
N CYS A 113 -1.24 13.79 11.76
CA CYS A 113 -1.48 14.83 10.78
C CYS A 113 -0.83 16.12 11.28
N VAL A 114 0.10 16.65 10.50
CA VAL A 114 0.63 18.00 10.70
C VAL A 114 -0.22 18.93 9.85
N GLU A 115 -0.75 20.01 10.45
CA GLU A 115 -1.46 21.08 9.73
C GLU A 115 -0.52 21.87 8.81
#